data_AF-A0A7X9A1S1-F1
#
_entry.id   AF-A0A7X9A1S1-F1
#
_cell.length_a   1.000
_cell.length_b   1.000
_cell.length_c   1.000
_cell.angle_alpha   90.00
_cell.angle_beta   90.00
_cell.angle_gamma   90.00
#
_symmetry.space_group_name_H-M   'P 1'
#
loop_
_entity.id
_entity.type
_entity.pdbx_description
1 polymer ?
#
loop_
_entity_poly.entity_id
_entity_poly.type
_entity_poly.pdbx_seq_one_letter_code
_entity_poly.pdbx_strand_id
1 'polypeptide(L)'
;MIEKSDLASCREQLESKLGQRIILKSNGGRRRTVIHEGYLENCSSNVFTVCCPVSPVYNEHVCFSYIDLLTKVVEVAFNDEELEELMKDDA
;
A
#
# COMPACT_ATOMS: atom_id res chain seq x y z
N MET A 1 21.14 3.84 2.47
CA MET A 1 21.14 2.78 1.46
C MET A 1 20.03 1.83 1.86
N ILE A 2 19.14 1.42 0.94
CA ILE A 2 18.14 0.39 1.23
C ILE A 2 18.82 -0.95 1.04
N GLU A 3 18.84 -1.79 2.08
CA GLU A 3 19.48 -3.09 2.03
C GLU A 3 18.53 -4.14 1.48
N LYS A 4 19.07 -5.21 0.87
CA LYS A 4 18.23 -6.31 0.33
C LYS A 4 17.40 -7.00 1.42
N SER A 5 17.90 -7.03 2.65
CA SER A 5 17.19 -7.56 3.82
C SER A 5 15.92 -6.76 4.12
N ASP A 6 15.93 -5.45 3.90
CA ASP A 6 14.79 -4.58 4.18
C ASP A 6 13.65 -4.86 3.20
N LEU A 7 13.99 -5.08 1.92
CA LEU A 7 13.03 -5.46 0.88
C LEU A 7 12.42 -6.85 1.15
N ALA A 8 13.24 -7.82 1.58
CA ALA A 8 12.75 -9.16 1.91
C ALA A 8 11.79 -9.14 3.11
N SER A 9 12.16 -8.43 4.19
CA SER A 9 11.31 -8.29 5.37
C SER A 9 10.00 -7.57 5.05
N CYS A 10 10.06 -6.47 4.28
CA CYS A 10 8.87 -5.74 3.85
C CYS A 10 7.93 -6.63 3.02
N ARG A 11 8.50 -7.42 2.12
CA ARG A 11 7.73 -8.40 1.33
C ARG A 11 7.08 -9.46 2.21
N GLU A 12 7.82 -10.09 3.11
CA GLU A 12 7.29 -11.15 4.00
C GLU A 12 6.13 -10.63 4.87
N GLN A 13 6.25 -9.40 5.38
CA GLN A 13 5.19 -8.75 6.14
C GLN A 13 3.91 -8.58 5.32
N LEU A 14 4.02 -8.11 4.07
CA LEU A 14 2.87 -7.99 3.16
C LEU A 14 2.31 -9.35 2.74
N GLU A 15 3.16 -10.34 2.45
CA GLU A 15 2.72 -11.68 2.09
C GLU A 15 1.86 -12.32 3.18
N SER A 16 2.18 -12.06 4.45
CA SER A 16 1.36 -12.52 5.59
C SER A 16 -0.05 -11.90 5.64
N LYS A 17 -0.30 -10.85 4.84
CA LYS A 17 -1.54 -10.08 4.76
C LYS A 17 -2.28 -10.28 3.43
N LEU A 18 -1.86 -11.22 2.58
CA LEU A 18 -2.53 -11.49 1.30
C LEU A 18 -4.04 -11.75 1.48
N GLY A 19 -4.84 -11.14 0.60
CA GLY A 19 -6.30 -11.19 0.63
C GLY A 19 -6.96 -10.26 1.66
N GLN A 20 -6.20 -9.60 2.54
CA GLN A 20 -6.76 -8.68 3.53
C GLN A 20 -7.10 -7.33 2.89
N ARG A 21 -8.09 -6.65 3.48
CA ARG A 21 -8.43 -5.27 3.16
C ARG A 21 -7.22 -4.38 3.50
N ILE A 22 -6.92 -3.46 2.59
CA ILE A 22 -5.79 -2.55 2.69
C ILE A 22 -6.22 -1.16 2.20
N ILE A 23 -5.79 -0.14 2.92
CA ILE A 23 -5.90 1.26 2.52
C ILE A 23 -4.50 1.74 2.13
N LEU A 24 -4.39 2.43 1.00
CA LEU A 24 -3.15 3.03 0.50
C LEU A 24 -3.30 4.55 0.50
N LYS A 25 -2.33 5.26 1.09
CA LYS A 25 -2.18 6.71 0.96
C LYS A 25 -0.90 7.01 0.19
N SER A 26 -1.02 7.67 -0.96
CA SER A 26 0.14 8.05 -1.79
C SER A 26 0.07 9.50 -2.24
N ASN A 27 1.23 10.07 -2.59
CA ASN A 27 1.34 11.45 -3.05
C ASN A 27 1.25 11.51 -4.59
N GLY A 28 0.08 11.87 -5.11
CA GLY A 28 -0.22 12.01 -6.54
C GLY A 28 0.27 13.33 -7.16
N GLY A 29 1.37 13.92 -6.66
CA GLY A 29 1.96 15.15 -7.18
C GLY A 29 1.87 16.35 -6.23
N ARG A 30 1.98 17.57 -6.78
CA ARG A 30 2.44 18.76 -6.03
C ARG A 30 1.58 19.20 -4.83
N ARG A 31 0.34 18.72 -4.67
CA ARG A 31 -0.54 18.93 -3.49
C ARG A 31 -1.71 17.93 -3.45
N ARG A 32 -1.52 16.69 -3.90
CA ARG A 32 -2.64 15.74 -3.99
C ARG A 32 -2.34 14.45 -3.26
N THR A 33 -3.00 14.23 -2.14
CA THR A 33 -3.11 12.92 -1.50
C THR A 33 -4.09 12.08 -2.30
N VAL A 34 -3.68 10.85 -2.62
CA VAL A 34 -4.51 9.85 -3.29
C VAL A 34 -4.72 8.70 -2.32
N ILE A 35 -5.98 8.39 -2.04
CA ILE A 35 -6.38 7.27 -1.20
C ILE A 35 -6.97 6.19 -2.09
N HIS A 36 -6.47 4.97 -1.97
CA HIS A 36 -7.10 3.78 -2.53
C HIS A 36 -7.52 2.85 -1.41
N GLU A 37 -8.64 2.17 -1.60
CA GLU A 37 -9.10 1.09 -0.73
C GLU A 37 -9.30 -0.15 -1.60
N GLY A 38 -8.78 -1.28 -1.13
CA GLY A 38 -8.91 -2.53 -1.86
C GLY A 38 -8.47 -3.74 -1.05
N TYR A 39 -8.09 -4.79 -1.77
CA TYR A 39 -7.58 -6.03 -1.21
C TYR A 39 -6.18 -6.31 -1.73
N LEU A 40 -5.28 -6.71 -0.84
CA LEU A 40 -3.93 -7.09 -1.21
C LEU A 40 -3.97 -8.37 -2.05
N GLU A 41 -3.77 -8.24 -3.35
CA GLU A 41 -3.99 -9.32 -4.32
C GLU A 41 -2.74 -10.18 -4.51
N ASN A 42 -1.57 -9.55 -4.61
CA ASN A 42 -0.32 -10.26 -4.90
C ASN A 42 0.90 -9.53 -4.30
N CYS A 43 1.94 -10.29 -3.99
CA CYS A 43 3.25 -9.82 -3.54
C CYS A 43 4.32 -10.53 -4.39
N SER A 44 4.78 -9.84 -5.43
CA SER A 44 5.78 -10.34 -6.38
C SER A 44 7.19 -9.92 -5.98
N SER A 45 8.22 -10.23 -6.78
CA SER A 45 9.61 -9.95 -6.42
C SER A 45 9.94 -8.49 -6.10
N ASN A 46 9.30 -7.52 -6.75
CA ASN A 46 9.65 -6.12 -6.61
C ASN A 46 8.47 -5.22 -6.24
N VAL A 47 7.23 -5.73 -6.33
CA VAL A 47 6.01 -4.96 -6.19
C VAL A 47 4.93 -5.78 -5.52
N PHE A 48 4.01 -5.09 -4.84
CA PHE A 48 2.73 -5.64 -4.43
C PHE A 48 1.60 -5.02 -5.26
N THR A 49 0.53 -5.79 -5.47
CA THR A 49 -0.64 -5.40 -6.25
C THR A 49 -1.85 -5.36 -5.33
N VAL A 50 -2.65 -4.30 -5.44
CA VAL A 50 -3.93 -4.15 -4.73
C VAL A 50 -5.03 -4.04 -5.76
N CYS A 51 -6.06 -4.86 -5.59
CA CYS A 51 -7.29 -4.81 -6.36
C CYS A 51 -8.28 -3.88 -5.62
N CYS A 52 -8.59 -2.74 -6.23
CA CYS A 52 -9.45 -1.69 -5.70
C CYS A 52 -10.82 -1.73 -6.39
N PRO A 53 -11.89 -2.16 -5.71
CA PRO A 53 -13.22 -2.15 -6.29
C PRO A 53 -13.73 -0.71 -6.44
N VAL A 54 -13.88 -0.23 -7.67
CA VAL A 54 -14.34 1.15 -7.95
C VAL A 54 -15.83 1.16 -8.31
N SER A 55 -16.34 0.10 -8.94
CA SER A 55 -17.77 -0.10 -9.23
C SER A 55 -18.13 -1.59 -9.29
N PRO A 56 -19.42 -1.96 -9.33
CA PRO A 56 -19.83 -3.38 -9.40
C PRO A 56 -19.27 -4.18 -10.58
N VAL A 57 -18.81 -3.50 -11.63
CA VAL A 57 -18.30 -4.13 -12.87
C VAL A 57 -16.85 -3.75 -13.18
N TYR A 58 -16.20 -2.98 -12.32
CA TYR A 58 -14.85 -2.46 -12.58
C TYR A 58 -14.01 -2.41 -11.30
N ASN A 59 -12.87 -3.09 -11.38
CA ASN A 59 -11.80 -3.03 -10.39
C ASN A 59 -10.60 -2.32 -11.01
N GLU A 60 -10.02 -1.41 -10.27
CA GLU A 60 -8.73 -0.81 -10.59
C GLU A 60 -7.63 -1.59 -9.88
N HIS A 61 -6.56 -1.94 -10.59
CA HIS A 61 -5.40 -2.60 -9.98
C HIS A 61 -4.27 -1.58 -9.89
N VAL A 62 -3.82 -1.31 -8.66
CA VAL A 62 -2.68 -0.43 -8.41
C VAL A 62 -1.50 -1.26 -7.91
N CYS A 63 -0.30 -0.87 -8.31
CA CYS A 63 0.94 -1.55 -7.93
C CYS A 63 1.91 -0.53 -7.36
N PHE A 64 2.57 -0.91 -6.28
CA PHE A 64 3.66 -0.14 -5.67
C PHE A 64 4.83 -1.05 -5.39
N SER A 65 6.04 -0.50 -5.44
CA SER A 65 7.24 -1.23 -5.06
C SER A 65 7.42 -1.28 -3.55
N TYR A 66 8.19 -2.25 -3.07
CA TYR A 66 8.61 -2.26 -1.66
C TYR A 66 9.48 -1.04 -1.31
N ILE A 67 10.18 -0.48 -2.30
CA ILE A 67 10.92 0.78 -2.14
C ILE A 67 9.94 1.92 -1.89
N ASP A 68 8.79 1.97 -2.56
CA ASP A 68 7.80 3.03 -2.36
C ASP A 68 7.26 3.05 -0.92
N LEU A 69 7.08 1.88 -0.30
CA LEU A 69 6.75 1.75 1.13
C LEU A 69 7.89 2.23 2.02
N LEU A 70 9.11 1.73 1.78
CA LEU A 70 10.28 2.09 2.59
C LEU A 70 10.64 3.57 2.49
N THR A 71 10.28 4.23 1.38
CA THR A 71 10.53 5.65 1.11
C THR A 71 9.32 6.54 1.35
N LYS A 72 8.20 5.99 1.86
CA LYS A 72 6.94 6.69 2.14
C LYS A 72 6.33 7.40 0.92
N VAL A 73 6.60 6.90 -0.28
CA VAL A 73 5.87 7.30 -1.50
C VAL A 73 4.43 6.78 -1.42
N VAL A 74 4.26 5.61 -0.80
CA VAL A 74 2.99 5.05 -0.38
C VAL A 74 3.09 4.60 1.07
N GLU A 75 2.01 4.79 1.81
CA GLU A 75 1.84 4.33 3.18
C GLU A 75 0.54 3.51 3.24
N VAL A 76 0.47 2.53 4.14
CA VAL A 76 -0.60 1.52 4.13
C VAL A 76 -1.17 1.25 5.50
N ALA A 77 -2.45 0.84 5.54
CA ALA A 77 -3.13 0.41 6.74
C ALA A 77 -3.98 -0.84 6.48
N PHE A 78 -3.93 -1.81 7.38
CA PHE A 78 -4.69 -3.06 7.36
C PHE A 78 -5.77 -3.13 8.46
N ASN A 79 -5.79 -2.19 9.41
CA ASN A 79 -6.79 -2.06 10.46
C ASN A 79 -7.05 -0.60 10.81
N ASP A 80 -8.04 -0.37 11.68
CA ASP A 80 -8.50 0.97 12.05
C ASP A 80 -7.43 1.77 12.83
N GLU A 81 -6.63 1.11 13.67
CA GLU A 81 -5.56 1.74 14.44
C GLU A 81 -4.46 2.28 13.51
N GLU A 82 -4.00 1.46 12.56
CA GLU A 82 -3.05 1.85 11.52
C GLU A 82 -3.62 2.96 10.62
N LEU A 83 -4.93 2.93 10.32
CA LEU A 83 -5.58 3.96 9.52
C LEU A 83 -5.63 5.30 10.26
N GLU A 84 -5.94 5.31 11.55
CA GLU A 84 -5.91 6.51 12.36
C GLU A 84 -4.51 7.12 12.42
N GLU A 85 -3.46 6.29 12.54
CA GLU A 85 -2.08 6.76 12.48
C GLU A 85 -1.74 7.39 11.12
N LEU A 86 -2.15 6.75 10.02
CA LEU A 86 -1.91 7.22 8.65
C LEU A 86 -2.51 8.60 8.35
N MET A 87 -3.60 8.97 9.03
CA MET A 87 -4.33 10.23 8.82
C MET A 87 -3.86 11.36 9.75
N LYS A 88 -3.05 11.08 10.78
CA LYS A 88 -2.54 12.11 11.71
C LYS A 88 -1.56 13.08 11.07
N ASP A 89 -0.87 12.67 10.01
CA ASP A 89 0.15 13.49 9.34
C ASP A 89 -0.40 14.68 8.52
N ASP A 90 -1.73 14.78 8.34
CA ASP A 90 -2.40 15.91 7.65
C ASP A 90 -2.97 16.98 8.61
N ALA A 91 -2.77 16.85 9.93
CA ALA A 91 -3.30 17.74 10.98
C ALA A 91 -2.34 18.87 11.42
#